data_AF-A0A850QWX5-F1
#
_entry.id   AF-A0A850QWX5-F1
#
_cell.length_a   1.000
_cell.length_b   1.000
_cell.length_c   1.000
_cell.angle_alpha   90.00
_cell.angle_beta   90.00
_cell.angle_gamma   90.00
#
_symmetry.space_group_name_H-M   'P 1'
#
loop_
_entity.id
_entity.type
_entity.pdbx_description
1 polymer ?
#
loop_
_entity_poly.entity_id
_entity_poly.type
_entity_poly.pdbx_seq_one_letter_code
_entity_poly.pdbx_strand_id
1 'polypeptide(L)' 'RPHTFAEAMVIHQQLVATYQQLGYQVVEVPWGEIKKRAEWILARLGLESLK' A
#
# COMPACT_ATOMS: atom_id res chain seq x y z
N ARG A 1 -3.92 -5.83 -17.89
CA ARG A 1 -3.97 -4.89 -19.03
C ARG A 1 -2.53 -4.49 -19.34
N PRO A 2 -2.05 -4.51 -20.59
CA PRO A 2 -0.69 -4.08 -20.90
C PRO A 2 -0.62 -2.56 -20.73
N HIS A 3 -0.05 -2.11 -19.62
CA HIS A 3 0.30 -0.72 -19.38
C HIS A 3 1.82 -0.63 -19.39
N THR A 4 2.36 0.42 -20.00
CA THR A 4 3.78 0.75 -19.83
C THR A 4 4.05 1.08 -18.37
N PHE A 5 5.30 0.96 -17.94
CA PHE A 5 5.69 1.33 -16.57
C PHE A 5 5.37 2.80 -16.27
N ALA A 6 5.58 3.70 -17.24
CA ALA A 6 5.26 5.12 -17.09
C ALA A 6 3.75 5.36 -16.88
N GLU A 7 2.90 4.70 -17.66
CA GLU A 7 1.44 4.78 -17.46
C GLU A 7 1.02 4.21 -16.11
N ALA A 8 1.62 3.09 -15.67
CA ALA A 8 1.35 2.52 -14.36
C ALA A 8 1.76 3.46 -13.23
N MET A 9 2.86 4.20 -13.36
CA MET A 9 3.28 5.22 -12.40
C MET A 9 2.29 6.37 -12.31
N VAL A 10 1.79 6.87 -13.44
CA VAL A 10 0.78 7.94 -13.46
C VAL A 10 -0.49 7.49 -12.74
N ILE A 11 -0.98 6.28 -13.04
CA ILE A 11 -2.16 5.71 -12.38
C ILE A 11 -1.91 5.57 -10.87
N HIS A 12 -0.74 5.09 -10.46
CA HIS A 12 -0.37 4.97 -9.05
C HIS A 12 -0.41 6.33 -8.33
N GLN A 13 0.21 7.37 -8.91
CA GLN A 13 0.21 8.71 -8.34
C GLN A 13 -1.21 9.29 -8.21
N GLN A 14 -2.05 9.11 -9.22
CA GLN A 14 -3.45 9.54 -9.20
C GLN A 14 -4.24 8.86 -8.08
N LEU A 15 -4.06 7.54 -7.90
CA LEU A 15 -4.70 6.79 -6.82
C LEU A 15 -4.27 7.31 -5.45
N VAL A 16 -2.96 7.44 -5.21
CA VAL A 16 -2.42 7.95 -3.94
C VAL A 16 -3.01 9.32 -3.61
N ALA A 17 -2.97 10.25 -4.56
CA ALA A 17 -3.51 11.60 -4.37
C ALA A 17 -5.02 11.58 -4.05
N THR A 18 -5.80 10.76 -4.77
CA THR A 18 -7.25 10.67 -4.58
C THR A 18 -7.59 10.16 -3.17
N TYR A 19 -6.93 9.10 -2.71
CA TYR A 19 -7.18 8.56 -1.38
C TYR A 19 -6.75 9.53 -0.27
N GLN A 20 -5.63 10.25 -0.46
CA GLN A 20 -5.21 11.30 0.47
C GLN A 20 -6.21 12.46 0.54
N GLN A 21 -6.76 12.90 -0.60
CA GLN A 21 -7.78 13.95 -0.66
C GLN A 21 -9.09 13.54 0.03
N LEU A 22 -9.43 12.25 0.00
CA LEU A 22 -10.57 11.69 0.71
C LEU A 22 -10.32 11.51 2.22
N GLY A 23 -9.14 11.87 2.72
CA GLY A 23 -8.78 11.79 4.14
C GLY A 23 -8.21 10.44 4.58
N TYR A 24 -7.94 9.52 3.64
CA TYR A 24 -7.29 8.25 3.96
C TYR A 24 -5.78 8.41 4.12
N GLN A 25 -5.23 7.70 5.09
CA GLN A 25 -3.78 7.54 5.22
C GLN A 25 -3.29 6.49 4.22
N VAL A 26 -2.65 6.95 3.14
CA VAL A 26 -1.97 6.07 2.19
C VAL A 26 -0.57 5.76 2.70
N VAL A 27 -0.22 4.47 2.78
CA VAL A 27 1.05 4.00 3.33
C VAL A 27 1.75 3.08 2.34
N GLU A 28 3.06 3.24 2.22
CA GLU A 28 3.89 2.32 1.44
C GLU A 28 4.19 1.06 2.26
N VAL A 29 3.92 -0.10 1.67
CA VAL A 29 4.21 -1.40 2.28
C VAL A 29 5.58 -1.86 1.78
N PRO A 30 6.45 -2.39 2.67
CA PRO A 30 7.77 -2.86 2.26
C PRO A 30 7.70 -3.94 1.18
N TRP A 31 8.67 -3.91 0.28
CA TRP A 31 8.87 -4.96 -0.71
C TRP A 31 9.46 -6.23 -0.06
N GLY A 32 9.14 -7.40 -0.61
CA GLY A 32 9.67 -8.68 -0.13
C GLY A 32 8.60 -9.76 -0.01
N GLU A 33 8.86 -10.75 0.85
CA GLU A 33 7.99 -11.91 1.05
C GLU A 33 6.60 -11.51 1.58
N ILE A 34 5.57 -12.22 1.11
CA ILE A 34 4.17 -11.97 1.50
C ILE A 34 4.00 -12.03 3.02
N LYS A 35 4.62 -13.01 3.69
CA LYS A 35 4.55 -13.19 5.14
C LYS A 35 5.06 -11.96 5.90
N LYS A 36 6.23 -11.44 5.52
CA LYS A 36 6.84 -10.26 6.14
C LYS A 36 5.99 -9.00 5.95
N ARG A 37 5.35 -8.86 4.77
CA ARG A 37 4.41 -7.75 4.53
C ARG A 37 3.17 -7.85 5.41
N ALA A 38 2.59 -9.04 5.54
CA ALA A 38 1.43 -9.25 6.40
C ALA A 38 1.75 -8.96 7.88
N GLU A 39 2.88 -9.46 8.37
CA GLU A 39 3.38 -9.17 9.73
C GLU A 39 3.57 -7.66 9.94
N TRP A 40 4.20 -6.95 9.00
CA TRP A 40 4.37 -5.50 9.08
C TRP A 40 3.04 -4.73 9.11
N ILE A 41 2.05 -5.16 8.32
CA ILE A 41 0.71 -4.54 8.31
C ILE A 41 0.04 -4.74 9.66
N LEU A 42 0.06 -5.96 10.21
CA LEU A 42 -0.53 -6.27 11.50
C LEU A 42 0.14 -5.48 12.64
N ALA A 43 1.47 -5.39 12.62
CA ALA A 43 2.26 -4.57 13.55
C ALA A 43 1.83 -3.10 13.52
N ARG A 44 1.72 -2.54 12.31
CA ARG A 44 1.32 -1.14 12.11
C ARG A 44 -0.11 -0.86 12.58
N LEU A 45 -1.01 -1.84 12.46
CA LEU A 45 -2.39 -1.72 12.91
C LEU A 45 -2.55 -2.04 14.42
N GLY A 46 -1.49 -2.45 15.12
CA GLY A 46 -1.54 -2.85 16.52
C GLY A 46 -2.32 -4.14 16.76
N LEU A 47 -2.45 -4.99 15.74
CA LEU A 47 -3.25 -6.22 15.77
C LEU A 47 -2.41 -7.48 16.03
N GLU A 48 -1.16 -7.33 16.46
CA GLU A 48 -0.22 -8.44 16.68
C GLU A 48 -0.68 -9.44 17.75
N SER A 49 -1.61 -9.04 18.62
CA SER A 49 -2.15 -9.84 19.72
C SER A 49 -3.33 -10.75 19.33
N LEU A 50 -3.77 -10.77 18.06
CA LEU A 50 -4.78 -11.72 17.57
C LEU A 50 -4.10 -13.02 17.09
N LYS A 51 -3.48 -13.75 18.02
CA LYS A 51 -3.04 -15.14 17.83
C LYS A 51 -3.45 -15.99 19.01
#